data_AF-A0A2U9CUI4-F1
#
_entry.id   AF-A0A2U9CUI4-F1
#
_cell.length_a   1.000
_cell.length_b   1.000
_cell.length_c   1.000
_cell.angle_alpha   90.00
_cell.angle_beta   90.00
_cell.angle_gamma   90.00
#
_symmetry.space_group_name_H-M   'P 1'
#
loop_
_entity.id
_entity.type
_entity.pdbx_description
1 polymer ?
#
loop_
_entity_poly.entity_id
_entity_poly.type
_entity_poly.pdbx_seq_one_letter_code
_entity_poly.pdbx_strand_id
1 'polypeptide(L)'
;MDSLRRSALLLLVLRAAAVSRSGAEPLLDVAVDRFDLPRHCPRDVETGDFVRYHFNGTFFADGQKFDSSHDRGKAFVSQVGLGSLIAGMDRGLRGMCVNERRRITVPPHLAFGSVGTGGVIPADAVLVYDVLLLDIWNTEDKVEIRTLYKPKSCKRTTAASDFVRYHYNGTLLSGVAFDSSYSRNTTYDTYLGQGDLIKGMDEGLLGMCVGERRTVFVPPFLAYGEEGHGTLVPPQATLVFEVLLIDVFNPKDDLIVVVKEAPEGCARRTATGDYIRYHYNGTFQDGTAFDSSYQRNSTYNTYVGMGYVIRGMDKALQGLCMGEKRRITVPPHLAYGEDGVGELIPGSAVLVFDIHVIDFHNPKDPVEIKVTHKPQDCKVTSEADDLIQYRYNCSLMDGTLLYSSEQFDSPSTTTLGADQVILGLERGLGGMCAGERREVVVPPHWGHGEDGAGGVPGSAVLFFELELVQLQKGVPEGYMFVWLGDGPDPLFPAMDLNGDKEVPLEEFSSFIMIQVKEGNGRLRPGVDADSIIRDMFNNQDRNADGKIVEDELEQQEDEEVRRDEL
;
A
#
# COMPACT_ATOMS: atom_id res chain seq x y z
N MET A 1 -1.49 -22.78 89.27
CA MET A 1 -0.83 -23.80 90.12
C MET A 1 0.58 -23.93 89.57
N ASP A 2 1.42 -22.94 89.91
CA ASP A 2 2.50 -23.04 90.91
C ASP A 2 3.75 -23.67 90.27
N SER A 3 4.97 -23.17 90.38
CA SER A 3 5.63 -22.32 91.37
C SER A 3 6.95 -21.83 90.73
N LEU A 4 7.20 -20.52 90.61
CA LEU A 4 8.02 -19.69 91.51
C LEU A 4 9.55 -19.95 91.55
N ARG A 5 10.27 -18.82 91.36
CA ARG A 5 11.50 -18.33 92.03
C ARG A 5 12.90 -18.59 91.43
N ARG A 6 13.38 -17.52 90.78
CA ARG A 6 14.49 -16.61 91.18
C ARG A 6 15.80 -17.20 91.74
N SER A 7 16.87 -16.88 91.00
CA SER A 7 18.15 -16.26 91.42
C SER A 7 19.02 -16.93 92.48
N ALA A 8 20.25 -17.28 92.09
CA ALA A 8 21.45 -16.97 92.88
C ALA A 8 22.72 -17.05 92.00
N LEU A 9 23.50 -15.98 92.07
CA LEU A 9 24.84 -15.79 91.51
C LEU A 9 25.85 -16.44 92.47
N LEU A 10 26.82 -17.22 91.98
CA LEU A 10 28.05 -17.48 92.74
C LEU A 10 29.25 -17.61 91.80
N LEU A 11 30.19 -16.68 91.94
CA LEU A 11 31.50 -16.70 91.30
C LEU A 11 32.32 -17.91 91.79
N LEU A 12 32.96 -18.61 90.85
CA LEU A 12 34.12 -19.44 91.13
C LEU A 12 35.21 -19.13 90.09
N VAL A 13 36.30 -18.51 90.55
CA VAL A 13 37.52 -18.29 89.77
C VAL A 13 38.39 -19.52 89.92
N LEU A 14 38.73 -20.20 88.83
CA LEU A 14 39.93 -21.05 88.74
C LEU A 14 40.35 -21.30 87.28
N ARG A 15 41.45 -20.62 86.92
CA ARG A 15 42.52 -20.95 85.97
C ARG A 15 42.15 -21.33 84.53
N ALA A 16 42.49 -20.40 83.64
CA ALA A 16 42.73 -20.63 82.23
C ALA A 16 43.80 -21.72 82.01
N ALA A 17 43.42 -22.78 81.30
CA ALA A 17 44.31 -23.50 80.42
C ALA A 17 43.96 -23.05 79.00
N ALA A 18 44.86 -22.31 78.36
CA ALA A 18 44.76 -21.99 76.96
C ALA A 18 44.92 -23.27 76.15
N VAL A 19 43.84 -23.71 75.50
CA VAL A 19 43.93 -24.58 74.33
C VAL A 19 43.67 -23.70 73.13
N SER A 20 44.75 -23.36 72.43
CA SER A 20 44.68 -22.89 71.06
C SER A 20 44.05 -24.01 70.22
N ARG A 21 42.90 -23.73 69.61
CA ARG A 21 42.40 -24.51 68.48
C ARG A 21 42.41 -23.62 67.25
N SER A 22 43.60 -23.45 66.69
CA SER A 22 43.77 -23.26 65.26
C SER A 22 43.54 -24.62 64.59
N GLY A 23 42.51 -24.73 63.76
CA GLY A 23 42.24 -25.94 63.00
C GLY A 23 40.97 -25.77 62.18
N ALA A 24 41.09 -25.18 60.99
CA ALA A 24 40.10 -25.38 59.95
C ALA A 24 40.08 -26.88 59.63
N GLU A 25 38.90 -27.51 59.64
CA GLU A 25 38.75 -28.88 59.18
C GLU A 25 39.24 -29.00 57.72
N PRO A 26 40.00 -30.04 57.36
CA PRO A 26 40.49 -30.19 56.00
C PRO A 26 39.32 -30.38 55.02
N LEU A 27 39.26 -29.54 53.99
CA LEU A 27 38.27 -29.66 52.92
C LEU A 27 38.44 -31.01 52.20
N LEU A 28 37.43 -31.88 52.34
CA LEU A 28 37.39 -33.22 51.75
C LEU A 28 36.97 -33.21 50.27
N ASP A 29 36.27 -32.17 49.83
CA ASP A 29 35.86 -31.97 48.43
C ASP A 29 35.86 -30.48 48.10
N VAL A 30 35.57 -30.15 46.83
CA VAL A 30 35.45 -28.78 46.34
C VAL A 30 34.31 -28.06 47.07
N ALA A 31 34.60 -26.88 47.63
CA ALA A 31 33.57 -25.98 48.13
C ALA A 31 33.18 -24.96 47.05
N VAL A 32 31.90 -24.87 46.72
CA VAL A 32 31.36 -23.95 45.72
C VAL A 32 30.43 -22.95 46.39
N ASP A 33 30.89 -21.71 46.50
CA ASP A 33 30.09 -20.61 47.03
C ASP A 33 29.51 -19.81 45.85
N ARG A 34 28.19 -19.89 45.67
CA ARG A 34 27.46 -19.12 44.65
C ARG A 34 26.95 -17.83 45.27
N PHE A 35 27.42 -16.69 44.79
CA PHE A 35 27.06 -15.38 45.38
C PHE A 35 26.54 -14.36 44.37
N ASP A 36 26.68 -14.60 43.06
CA ASP A 36 26.08 -13.77 42.02
C ASP A 36 25.45 -14.67 40.96
N LEU A 37 24.13 -14.89 41.07
CA LEU A 37 23.37 -15.78 40.20
C LEU A 37 22.59 -14.94 39.18
N PRO A 38 22.65 -15.28 37.88
CA PRO A 38 21.85 -14.60 36.88
C PRO A 38 20.37 -14.89 37.13
N ARG A 39 19.50 -13.92 36.82
CA ARG A 39 18.04 -14.07 36.97
C ARG A 39 17.45 -15.17 36.09
N HIS A 40 18.13 -15.47 34.98
CA HIS A 40 17.73 -16.49 34.03
C HIS A 40 18.94 -17.35 33.67
N CYS A 41 18.75 -18.66 33.72
CA CYS A 41 19.75 -19.65 33.35
C CYS A 41 19.09 -20.64 32.39
N PRO A 42 19.10 -20.35 31.08
CA PRO A 42 18.49 -21.23 30.08
C PRO A 42 19.26 -22.54 29.94
N ARG A 43 20.57 -22.50 30.20
CA ARG A 43 21.49 -23.64 30.18
C ARG A 43 22.56 -23.43 31.25
N ASP A 44 22.87 -24.49 31.97
CA ASP A 44 24.00 -24.58 32.88
C ASP A 44 25.06 -25.55 32.33
N VAL A 45 26.29 -25.45 32.86
CA VAL A 45 27.43 -26.24 32.40
C VAL A 45 27.24 -27.74 32.72
N GLU A 46 27.25 -28.57 31.68
CA GLU A 46 27.25 -30.03 31.78
C GLU A 46 28.61 -30.64 31.45
N THR A 47 28.73 -31.97 31.61
CA THR A 47 29.96 -32.69 31.23
C THR A 47 30.07 -32.77 29.72
N GLY A 48 31.24 -32.39 29.19
CA GLY A 48 31.50 -32.35 27.74
C GLY A 48 31.29 -30.97 27.13
N ASP A 49 30.68 -30.03 27.85
CA ASP A 49 30.55 -28.64 27.41
C ASP A 49 31.90 -27.94 27.39
N PHE A 50 32.07 -27.08 26.39
CA PHE A 50 33.10 -26.07 26.37
C PHE A 50 32.60 -24.82 27.08
N VAL A 51 33.48 -24.22 27.87
CA VAL A 51 33.20 -23.00 28.61
C VAL A 51 34.24 -21.94 28.31
N ARG A 52 33.79 -20.68 28.27
CA ARG A 52 34.68 -19.52 28.24
C ARG A 52 34.42 -18.69 29.49
N TYR A 53 35.44 -18.49 30.31
CA TYR A 53 35.29 -17.80 31.59
C TYR A 53 36.50 -16.94 31.93
N HIS A 54 36.27 -15.94 32.77
CA HIS A 54 37.32 -15.25 33.49
C HIS A 54 37.46 -15.79 34.89
N PHE A 55 38.68 -15.85 35.40
CA PHE A 55 38.97 -16.18 36.79
C PHE A 55 40.10 -15.32 37.38
N ASN A 56 40.07 -15.19 38.71
CA ASN A 56 41.19 -14.82 39.57
C ASN A 56 41.49 -15.97 40.54
N GLY A 57 42.73 -16.46 40.51
CA GLY A 57 43.22 -17.52 41.39
C GLY A 57 44.04 -16.94 42.54
N THR A 58 43.64 -17.24 43.78
CA THR A 58 44.31 -16.82 45.01
C THR A 58 44.57 -18.00 45.94
N PHE A 59 45.55 -17.88 46.84
CA PHE A 59 45.73 -18.86 47.90
C PHE A 59 44.72 -18.64 49.02
N PHE A 60 44.16 -19.73 49.55
CA PHE A 60 43.23 -19.65 50.69
C PHE A 60 43.88 -19.07 51.96
N ALA A 61 45.18 -19.30 52.14
CA ALA A 61 45.89 -18.97 53.39
C ALA A 61 46.09 -17.46 53.60
N ASP A 62 46.46 -16.72 52.55
CA ASP A 62 46.83 -15.32 52.61
C ASP A 62 46.10 -14.43 51.58
N GLY A 63 45.31 -15.02 50.69
CA GLY A 63 44.61 -14.32 49.62
C GLY A 63 45.52 -13.82 48.50
N GLN A 64 46.81 -14.18 48.49
CA GLN A 64 47.74 -13.72 47.46
C GLN A 64 47.34 -14.33 46.10
N LYS A 65 47.26 -13.47 45.08
CA LYS A 65 46.95 -13.85 43.70
C LYS A 65 48.13 -14.58 43.08
N PHE A 66 47.90 -15.79 42.56
CA PHE A 66 48.90 -16.57 41.84
C PHE A 66 48.67 -16.59 40.32
N ASP A 67 47.42 -16.42 39.88
CA ASP A 67 47.08 -16.37 38.45
C ASP A 67 45.79 -15.57 38.20
N SER A 68 45.67 -14.96 37.03
CA SER A 68 44.44 -14.32 36.58
C SER A 68 44.33 -14.26 35.07
N SER A 69 43.16 -14.66 34.57
CA SER A 69 42.80 -14.45 33.17
C SER A 69 42.64 -12.97 32.79
N HIS A 70 42.30 -12.11 33.75
CA HIS A 70 42.17 -10.68 33.51
C HIS A 70 43.54 -10.03 33.30
N ASP A 71 44.55 -10.43 34.08
CA ASP A 71 45.92 -9.94 33.92
C ASP A 71 46.51 -10.31 32.55
N ARG A 72 46.10 -11.45 31.99
CA ARG A 72 46.49 -11.91 30.64
C ARG A 72 45.68 -11.27 29.52
N GLY A 73 44.61 -10.53 29.82
CA GLY A 73 43.72 -9.93 28.84
C GLY A 73 42.94 -10.93 27.97
N LYS A 74 42.95 -12.23 28.30
CA LYS A 74 42.26 -13.28 27.52
C LYS A 74 41.50 -14.23 28.45
N ALA A 75 40.23 -14.44 28.13
CA ALA A 75 39.39 -15.43 28.81
C ALA A 75 39.96 -16.83 28.63
N PHE A 76 39.76 -17.67 29.65
CA PHE A 76 40.16 -19.06 29.60
C PHE A 76 39.08 -19.89 28.90
N VAL A 77 39.50 -20.84 28.08
CA VAL A 77 38.60 -21.73 27.35
C VAL A 77 39.04 -23.17 27.61
N SER A 78 38.10 -24.02 28.01
CA SER A 78 38.35 -25.45 28.23
C SER A 78 37.05 -26.25 28.16
N GLN A 79 37.20 -27.56 27.98
CA GLN A 79 36.12 -28.52 28.11
C GLN A 79 35.98 -28.99 29.57
N VAL A 80 34.75 -29.10 30.06
CA VAL A 80 34.45 -29.44 31.46
C VAL A 80 34.17 -30.93 31.62
N GLY A 81 34.80 -31.53 32.64
CA GLY A 81 34.46 -32.87 33.12
C GLY A 81 35.13 -34.02 32.38
N LEU A 82 36.08 -33.73 31.49
CA LEU A 82 36.89 -34.73 30.76
C LEU A 82 38.38 -34.68 31.15
N GLY A 83 38.74 -34.02 32.26
CA GLY A 83 40.12 -33.99 32.77
C GLY A 83 41.04 -32.99 32.07
N SER A 84 40.48 -32.02 31.33
CA SER A 84 41.25 -30.91 30.72
C SER A 84 41.61 -29.82 31.75
N LEU A 85 40.92 -29.80 32.89
CA LEU A 85 41.17 -28.92 34.03
C LEU A 85 41.69 -29.72 35.23
N ILE A 86 42.19 -29.03 36.25
CA ILE A 86 42.37 -29.67 37.56
C ILE A 86 41.01 -30.20 38.05
N ALA A 87 41.02 -31.37 38.69
CA ALA A 87 39.79 -32.09 39.07
C ALA A 87 38.80 -31.22 39.86
N GLY A 88 39.31 -30.31 40.70
CA GLY A 88 38.49 -29.40 41.46
C GLY A 88 37.74 -28.36 40.63
N MET A 89 38.36 -27.85 39.57
CA MET A 89 37.71 -26.93 38.63
C MET A 89 36.69 -27.65 37.76
N ASP A 90 37.01 -28.87 37.32
CA ASP A 90 36.09 -29.74 36.57
C ASP A 90 34.80 -30.03 37.35
N ARG A 91 34.88 -30.15 38.68
CA ARG A 91 33.71 -30.30 39.56
C ARG A 91 33.05 -28.95 39.85
N GLY A 92 33.83 -27.92 40.14
CA GLY A 92 33.31 -26.61 40.59
C GLY A 92 32.61 -25.79 39.50
N LEU A 93 32.95 -26.00 38.23
CA LEU A 93 32.31 -25.32 37.09
C LEU A 93 30.96 -25.93 36.69
N ARG A 94 30.68 -27.19 37.07
CA ARG A 94 29.42 -27.85 36.73
C ARG A 94 28.22 -27.11 37.33
N GLY A 95 27.14 -27.07 36.58
CA GLY A 95 25.92 -26.36 36.94
C GLY A 95 26.11 -24.85 37.07
N MET A 96 27.07 -24.27 36.33
CA MET A 96 27.29 -22.82 36.23
C MET A 96 26.51 -22.22 35.07
N CYS A 97 25.92 -21.06 35.33
CA CYS A 97 25.15 -20.32 34.33
C CYS A 97 26.00 -19.19 33.74
N VAL A 98 25.76 -18.83 32.47
CA VAL A 98 26.40 -17.65 31.88
C VAL A 98 26.05 -16.40 32.70
N ASN A 99 27.03 -15.51 32.89
CA ASN A 99 27.01 -14.35 33.79
C ASN A 99 26.96 -14.67 35.29
N GLU A 100 26.99 -15.93 35.70
CA GLU A 100 27.18 -16.26 37.10
C GLU A 100 28.59 -15.91 37.58
N ARG A 101 28.71 -15.46 38.82
CA ARG A 101 29.98 -15.47 39.56
C ARG A 101 29.90 -16.42 40.74
N ARG A 102 30.93 -17.26 40.87
CA ARG A 102 31.08 -18.19 41.98
C ARG A 102 32.52 -18.26 42.44
N ARG A 103 32.70 -18.63 43.69
CA ARG A 103 33.99 -18.97 44.27
C ARG A 103 34.11 -20.48 44.39
N ILE A 104 35.20 -21.01 43.85
CA ILE A 104 35.53 -22.44 43.88
C ILE A 104 36.78 -22.62 44.72
N THR A 105 36.63 -23.23 45.90
CA THR A 105 37.76 -23.56 46.78
C THR A 105 38.14 -25.01 46.57
N VAL A 106 39.36 -25.23 46.08
CA VAL A 106 39.88 -26.54 45.66
C VAL A 106 40.92 -27.03 46.67
N PRO A 107 40.69 -28.17 47.34
CA PRO A 107 41.69 -28.77 48.22
C PRO A 107 42.88 -29.33 47.41
N PRO A 108 44.05 -29.51 48.04
CA PRO A 108 45.28 -29.82 47.30
C PRO A 108 45.19 -31.11 46.47
N HIS A 109 44.52 -32.14 46.99
CA HIS A 109 44.35 -33.43 46.31
C HIS A 109 43.46 -33.38 45.06
N LEU A 110 42.70 -32.29 44.85
CA LEU A 110 41.93 -32.02 43.62
C LEU A 110 42.58 -30.90 42.77
N ALA A 111 43.76 -30.41 43.18
CA ALA A 111 44.59 -29.43 42.49
C ALA A 111 45.98 -30.04 42.16
N PHE A 112 47.06 -29.53 42.78
CA PHE A 112 48.45 -29.94 42.49
C PHE A 112 49.10 -30.81 43.58
N GLY A 113 48.31 -31.27 44.56
CA GLY A 113 48.71 -32.22 45.60
C GLY A 113 49.90 -31.77 46.45
N SER A 114 50.59 -32.76 47.02
CA SER A 114 51.75 -32.56 47.92
C SER A 114 53.04 -32.16 47.19
N VAL A 115 52.99 -31.96 45.87
CA VAL A 115 54.15 -31.59 45.05
C VAL A 115 54.09 -30.11 44.65
N GLY A 116 52.88 -29.56 44.43
CA GLY A 116 52.73 -28.22 43.86
C GLY A 116 53.10 -28.16 42.38
N THR A 117 53.23 -26.96 41.80
CA THR A 117 53.62 -26.80 40.38
C THR A 117 54.36 -25.50 40.09
N GLY A 118 55.32 -25.59 39.15
CA GLY A 118 55.91 -24.45 38.44
C GLY A 118 56.66 -23.43 39.30
N GLY A 119 56.94 -23.73 40.57
CA GLY A 119 57.50 -22.76 41.53
C GLY A 119 56.53 -21.62 41.90
N VAL A 120 55.31 -21.64 41.37
CA VAL A 120 54.25 -20.64 41.62
C VAL A 120 53.28 -21.16 42.67
N ILE A 121 52.92 -22.44 42.59
CA ILE A 121 51.95 -23.06 43.51
C ILE A 121 52.71 -24.01 44.45
N PRO A 122 52.73 -23.73 45.77
CA PRO A 122 53.42 -24.57 46.74
C PRO A 122 52.69 -25.91 46.96
N ALA A 123 53.41 -26.87 47.55
CA ALA A 123 52.84 -28.15 47.99
C ALA A 123 51.70 -27.93 49.00
N ASP A 124 50.68 -28.78 48.92
CA ASP A 124 49.53 -28.78 49.83
C ASP A 124 48.74 -27.45 49.87
N ALA A 125 48.86 -26.63 48.82
CA ALA A 125 48.14 -25.38 48.69
C ALA A 125 46.65 -25.59 48.40
N VAL A 126 45.80 -24.93 49.20
CA VAL A 126 44.36 -24.78 48.91
C VAL A 126 44.19 -23.58 47.98
N LEU A 127 43.58 -23.81 46.82
CA LEU A 127 43.40 -22.79 45.79
C LEU A 127 41.98 -22.26 45.80
N VAL A 128 41.82 -20.95 45.64
CA VAL A 128 40.52 -20.28 45.54
C VAL A 128 40.43 -19.65 44.16
N TYR A 129 39.38 -19.99 43.41
CA TYR A 129 39.10 -19.40 42.11
C TYR A 129 37.80 -18.60 42.18
N ASP A 130 37.89 -17.28 42.02
CA ASP A 130 36.73 -16.43 41.76
C ASP A 130 36.49 -16.41 40.25
N VAL A 131 35.40 -17.05 39.80
CA VAL A 131 35.09 -17.30 38.39
C VAL A 131 33.88 -16.50 37.93
N LEU A 132 33.94 -15.93 36.72
CA LEU A 132 32.84 -15.36 35.96
C LEU A 132 32.68 -16.12 34.64
N LEU A 133 31.55 -16.80 34.45
CA LEU A 133 31.28 -17.54 33.22
C LEU A 133 30.72 -16.61 32.13
N LEU A 134 31.31 -16.67 30.94
CA LEU A 134 30.98 -15.78 29.83
C LEU A 134 30.26 -16.50 28.68
N ASP A 135 30.51 -17.81 28.52
CA ASP A 135 30.00 -18.60 27.40
C ASP A 135 29.97 -20.09 27.71
N ILE A 136 29.06 -20.81 27.06
CA ILE A 136 28.89 -22.27 27.15
C ILE A 136 28.42 -22.76 25.78
N TRP A 137 29.06 -23.80 25.23
CA TRP A 137 28.58 -24.49 24.03
C TRP A 137 29.08 -25.93 23.97
N ASN A 138 28.50 -26.72 23.07
CA ASN A 138 28.92 -28.07 22.72
C ASN A 138 29.12 -28.19 21.20
N THR A 139 29.96 -29.13 20.75
CA THR A 139 30.17 -29.41 19.33
C THR A 139 28.93 -29.91 18.59
N GLU A 140 27.95 -30.45 19.32
CA GLU A 140 26.67 -30.90 18.77
C GLU A 140 25.61 -29.78 18.68
N ASP A 141 25.91 -28.59 19.22
CA ASP A 141 24.99 -27.47 19.21
C ASP A 141 24.64 -27.05 17.76
N LYS A 142 23.40 -26.61 17.59
CA LYS A 142 22.89 -26.06 16.32
C LYS A 142 22.49 -24.62 16.54
N VAL A 143 22.16 -23.92 15.46
CA VAL A 143 21.51 -22.62 15.59
C VAL A 143 20.19 -22.79 16.34
N GLU A 144 20.05 -22.07 17.45
CA GLU A 144 18.79 -22.01 18.19
C GLU A 144 18.04 -20.75 17.76
N ILE A 145 16.75 -20.91 17.43
CA ILE A 145 15.89 -19.82 16.99
C ILE A 145 14.74 -19.69 17.97
N ARG A 146 14.63 -18.50 18.57
CA ARG A 146 13.51 -18.14 19.44
C ARG A 146 12.70 -17.01 18.80
N THR A 147 11.54 -17.35 18.24
CA THR A 147 10.61 -16.35 17.69
C THR A 147 9.99 -15.53 18.83
N LEU A 148 10.19 -14.22 18.80
CA LEU A 148 9.65 -13.26 19.79
C LEU A 148 8.27 -12.76 19.36
N TYR A 149 8.10 -12.50 18.07
CA TYR A 149 6.85 -12.04 17.48
C TYR A 149 6.74 -12.54 16.05
N LYS A 150 5.59 -13.09 15.69
CA LYS A 150 5.27 -13.50 14.32
C LYS A 150 3.98 -12.81 13.86
N PRO A 151 3.98 -12.11 12.71
CA PRO A 151 2.77 -11.54 12.15
C PRO A 151 1.70 -12.60 11.90
N LYS A 152 0.42 -12.24 12.09
CA LYS A 152 -0.72 -13.13 11.85
C LYS A 152 -0.81 -13.62 10.41
N SER A 153 -0.45 -12.76 9.46
CA SER A 153 -0.46 -13.06 8.03
C SER A 153 0.97 -13.22 7.56
N CYS A 154 1.39 -14.45 7.27
CA CYS A 154 2.66 -14.74 6.64
C CYS A 154 2.40 -15.41 5.29
N LYS A 155 2.39 -14.62 4.22
CA LYS A 155 2.13 -15.09 2.86
C LYS A 155 3.36 -15.74 2.22
N ARG A 156 4.54 -15.23 2.58
CA ARG A 156 5.85 -15.68 2.10
C ARG A 156 6.79 -15.73 3.29
N THR A 157 7.66 -16.72 3.28
CA THR A 157 8.79 -16.84 4.19
C THR A 157 10.10 -16.76 3.42
N THR A 158 11.16 -16.31 4.07
CA THR A 158 12.51 -16.28 3.49
C THR A 158 12.97 -17.67 3.07
N ALA A 159 13.52 -17.77 1.86
CA ALA A 159 14.13 -18.97 1.31
C ALA A 159 15.56 -18.70 0.83
N ALA A 160 16.31 -19.76 0.56
CA ALA A 160 17.64 -19.62 -0.04
C ALA A 160 17.56 -18.87 -1.39
N SER A 161 18.56 -18.03 -1.65
CA SER A 161 18.65 -17.10 -2.79
C SER A 161 17.67 -15.92 -2.76
N ASP A 162 16.89 -15.73 -1.69
CA ASP A 162 16.13 -14.50 -1.51
C ASP A 162 17.05 -13.35 -1.10
N PHE A 163 16.74 -12.15 -1.59
CA PHE A 163 17.26 -10.92 -1.02
C PHE A 163 16.44 -10.58 0.22
N VAL A 164 17.14 -10.29 1.32
CA VAL A 164 16.53 -9.94 2.61
C VAL A 164 17.04 -8.60 3.09
N ARG A 165 16.12 -7.83 3.67
CA ARG A 165 16.41 -6.61 4.41
C ARG A 165 15.99 -6.79 5.85
N TYR A 166 16.92 -6.63 6.78
CA TYR A 166 16.60 -6.77 8.20
C TYR A 166 17.36 -5.79 9.07
N HIS A 167 16.79 -5.50 10.23
CA HIS A 167 17.50 -4.89 11.34
C HIS A 167 17.96 -5.96 12.33
N TYR A 168 19.08 -5.70 13.00
CA TYR A 168 19.55 -6.56 14.08
C TYR A 168 20.25 -5.80 15.20
N ASN A 169 20.25 -6.42 16.39
CA ASN A 169 21.18 -6.14 17.48
C ASN A 169 21.99 -7.40 17.76
N GLY A 170 23.32 -7.29 17.74
CA GLY A 170 24.25 -8.37 18.02
C GLY A 170 24.87 -8.24 19.42
N THR A 171 24.71 -9.28 20.23
CA THR A 171 25.33 -9.39 21.57
C THR A 171 26.07 -10.72 21.71
N LEU A 172 27.05 -10.77 22.61
CA LEU A 172 27.62 -12.03 23.08
C LEU A 172 26.58 -12.74 23.97
N LEU A 173 26.76 -14.04 24.24
CA LEU A 173 25.88 -14.78 25.16
C LEU A 173 25.81 -14.16 26.57
N SER A 174 26.87 -13.44 26.98
CA SER A 174 26.90 -12.65 28.22
C SER A 174 26.02 -11.38 28.19
N GLY A 175 25.51 -10.98 27.03
CA GLY A 175 24.69 -9.78 26.83
C GLY A 175 25.50 -8.52 26.44
N VAL A 176 26.83 -8.62 26.32
CA VAL A 176 27.67 -7.51 25.85
C VAL A 176 27.40 -7.26 24.37
N ALA A 177 26.95 -6.05 24.00
CA ALA A 177 26.71 -5.68 22.62
C ALA A 177 28.02 -5.51 21.84
N PHE A 178 28.07 -6.03 20.62
CA PHE A 178 29.22 -5.86 19.71
C PHE A 178 28.84 -5.13 18.42
N ASP A 179 27.57 -5.19 17.98
CA ASP A 179 27.13 -4.52 16.76
C ASP A 179 25.61 -4.29 16.72
N SER A 180 25.16 -3.31 15.94
CA SER A 180 23.74 -3.02 15.72
C SER A 180 23.54 -2.33 14.37
N SER A 181 22.50 -2.73 13.62
CA SER A 181 22.09 -1.99 12.43
C SER A 181 21.48 -0.63 12.78
N TYR A 182 20.82 -0.52 13.94
CA TYR A 182 20.13 0.70 14.36
C TYR A 182 21.10 1.84 14.66
N SER A 183 22.31 1.55 15.14
CA SER A 183 23.33 2.57 15.39
C SER A 183 23.81 3.25 14.10
N ARG A 184 23.67 2.60 12.96
CA ARG A 184 24.00 3.13 11.63
C ARG A 184 22.80 3.73 10.90
N ASN A 185 21.61 3.65 11.49
CA ASN A 185 20.35 4.08 10.86
C ASN A 185 20.14 3.49 9.45
N THR A 186 20.60 2.25 9.23
CA THR A 186 20.46 1.53 7.96
C THR A 186 20.16 0.07 8.23
N THR A 187 19.52 -0.59 7.28
CA THR A 187 19.29 -2.04 7.34
C THR A 187 20.53 -2.81 6.90
N TYR A 188 20.53 -4.10 7.20
CA TYR A 188 21.46 -5.04 6.59
C TYR A 188 20.77 -5.73 5.42
N ASP A 189 21.39 -5.65 4.26
CA ASP A 189 20.82 -6.00 2.96
C ASP A 189 21.73 -7.04 2.31
N THR A 190 21.22 -8.24 2.05
CA THR A 190 22.06 -9.36 1.57
C THR A 190 21.23 -10.46 0.94
N TYR A 191 21.91 -11.41 0.28
CA TYR A 191 21.31 -12.61 -0.25
C TYR A 191 21.45 -13.79 0.72
N LEU A 192 20.33 -14.44 1.01
CA LEU A 192 20.30 -15.54 1.97
C LEU A 192 20.86 -16.83 1.36
N GLY A 193 21.78 -17.49 2.05
CA GLY A 193 22.30 -18.81 1.66
C GLY A 193 23.32 -18.80 0.51
N GLN A 194 23.92 -17.64 0.22
CA GLN A 194 25.02 -17.51 -0.75
C GLN A 194 26.41 -17.48 -0.08
N GLY A 195 26.47 -17.52 1.26
CA GLY A 195 27.71 -17.45 2.03
C GLY A 195 28.19 -16.02 2.33
N ASP A 196 27.35 -15.01 2.08
CA ASP A 196 27.61 -13.61 2.44
C ASP A 196 27.49 -13.37 3.96
N LEU A 197 26.78 -14.25 4.66
CA LEU A 197 26.60 -14.23 6.10
C LEU A 197 27.41 -15.34 6.78
N ILE A 198 27.63 -15.18 8.09
CA ILE A 198 28.06 -16.32 8.92
C ILE A 198 27.02 -17.44 8.81
N LYS A 199 27.46 -18.71 8.77
CA LYS A 199 26.60 -19.87 8.52
C LYS A 199 25.37 -19.91 9.43
N GLY A 200 25.55 -19.56 10.70
CA GLY A 200 24.45 -19.58 11.65
C GLY A 200 23.40 -18.51 11.43
N MET A 201 23.75 -17.38 10.79
CA MET A 201 22.78 -16.38 10.37
C MET A 201 22.07 -16.78 9.09
N ASP A 202 22.77 -17.42 8.14
CA ASP A 202 22.11 -18.01 6.97
C ASP A 202 21.03 -19.01 7.39
N GLU A 203 21.34 -19.93 8.32
CA GLU A 203 20.37 -20.87 8.88
C GLU A 203 19.30 -20.14 9.72
N GLY A 204 19.73 -19.20 10.55
CA GLY A 204 18.90 -18.44 11.47
C GLY A 204 17.92 -17.50 10.80
N LEU A 205 18.15 -17.09 9.56
CA LEU A 205 17.30 -16.20 8.78
C LEU A 205 16.32 -16.94 7.84
N LEU A 206 16.41 -18.26 7.69
CA LEU A 206 15.45 -19.04 6.91
C LEU A 206 14.07 -19.14 7.58
N GLY A 207 13.02 -19.22 6.78
CA GLY A 207 11.64 -19.42 7.27
C GLY A 207 11.01 -18.22 7.99
N MET A 208 11.63 -17.04 7.89
CA MET A 208 11.18 -15.81 8.54
C MET A 208 10.08 -15.11 7.74
N CYS A 209 9.11 -14.53 8.43
CA CYS A 209 8.09 -13.67 7.82
C CYS A 209 8.46 -12.19 7.92
N VAL A 210 8.04 -11.37 6.96
CA VAL A 210 8.24 -9.91 7.04
C VAL A 210 7.51 -9.34 8.25
N GLY A 211 8.20 -8.54 9.05
CA GLY A 211 7.74 -8.05 10.34
C GLY A 211 7.95 -9.03 11.50
N GLU A 212 8.46 -10.24 11.26
CA GLU A 212 8.83 -11.19 12.32
C GLU A 212 10.04 -10.70 13.10
N ARG A 213 9.98 -10.86 14.43
CA ARG A 213 11.10 -10.65 15.33
C ARG A 213 11.52 -11.98 15.94
N ARG A 214 12.81 -12.29 15.90
CA ARG A 214 13.36 -13.48 16.58
C ARG A 214 14.76 -13.27 17.07
N THR A 215 15.13 -14.05 18.07
CA THR A 215 16.50 -14.16 18.56
C THR A 215 17.15 -15.40 17.96
N VAL A 216 18.33 -15.24 17.38
CA VAL A 216 19.13 -16.32 16.78
C VAL A 216 20.39 -16.49 17.64
N PHE A 217 20.56 -17.67 18.23
CA PHE A 217 21.77 -18.03 18.97
C PHE A 217 22.67 -18.86 18.07
N VAL A 218 23.86 -18.34 17.81
CA VAL A 218 24.82 -18.92 16.88
C VAL A 218 26.03 -19.42 17.66
N PRO A 219 26.25 -20.76 17.74
CA PRO A 219 27.42 -21.29 18.41
C PRO A 219 28.70 -20.91 17.67
N PRO A 220 29.87 -20.91 18.33
CA PRO A 220 31.06 -20.28 17.78
C PRO A 220 31.50 -20.84 16.42
N PHE A 221 31.38 -22.15 16.21
CA PHE A 221 31.75 -22.84 14.96
C PHE A 221 30.80 -22.58 13.78
N LEU A 222 29.62 -21.99 14.02
CA LEU A 222 28.72 -21.46 13.00
C LEU A 222 28.81 -19.92 12.87
N ALA A 223 29.63 -19.28 13.71
CA ALA A 223 29.96 -17.86 13.67
C ALA A 223 31.41 -17.63 13.20
N TYR A 224 32.28 -17.11 14.07
CA TYR A 224 33.68 -16.75 13.76
C TYR A 224 34.73 -17.71 14.35
N GLY A 225 34.29 -18.82 14.94
CA GLY A 225 35.15 -19.93 15.36
C GLY A 225 36.21 -19.57 16.40
N GLU A 226 37.37 -20.20 16.28
CA GLU A 226 38.48 -20.07 17.23
C GLU A 226 39.23 -18.74 17.13
N GLU A 227 39.09 -18.03 16.02
CA GLU A 227 39.81 -16.77 15.79
C GLU A 227 39.02 -15.56 16.32
N GLY A 228 37.68 -15.65 16.34
CA GLY A 228 36.83 -14.49 16.62
C GLY A 228 36.84 -13.51 15.45
N HIS A 229 36.40 -12.27 15.69
CA HIS A 229 36.35 -11.24 14.65
C HIS A 229 36.55 -9.83 15.20
N GLY A 230 37.57 -9.16 14.67
CA GLY A 230 37.97 -7.82 15.11
C GLY A 230 38.32 -7.78 16.60
N THR A 231 37.97 -6.69 17.27
CA THR A 231 38.22 -6.49 18.70
C THR A 231 36.99 -6.74 19.58
N LEU A 232 35.80 -6.81 18.98
CA LEU A 232 34.53 -6.86 19.70
C LEU A 232 33.98 -8.28 19.82
N VAL A 233 34.33 -9.17 18.89
CA VAL A 233 33.93 -10.58 18.95
C VAL A 233 35.13 -11.43 19.33
N PRO A 234 35.19 -11.94 20.58
CA PRO A 234 36.33 -12.74 21.01
C PRO A 234 36.34 -14.15 20.39
N PRO A 235 37.49 -14.83 20.41
CA PRO A 235 37.61 -16.26 20.14
C PRO A 235 36.55 -17.11 20.85
N GLN A 236 35.99 -18.08 20.13
CA GLN A 236 35.04 -19.05 20.65
C GLN A 236 33.85 -18.40 21.39
N ALA A 237 33.28 -17.38 20.78
CA ALA A 237 32.12 -16.67 21.29
C ALA A 237 30.82 -17.14 20.63
N THR A 238 29.82 -17.46 21.45
CA THR A 238 28.44 -17.63 20.99
C THR A 238 27.85 -16.26 20.75
N LEU A 239 27.25 -16.06 19.58
CA LEU A 239 26.62 -14.80 19.19
C LEU A 239 25.11 -14.90 19.32
N VAL A 240 24.50 -13.80 19.74
CA VAL A 240 23.05 -13.67 19.89
C VAL A 240 22.60 -12.50 19.05
N PHE A 241 21.74 -12.77 18.07
CA PHE A 241 21.19 -11.75 17.18
C PHE A 241 19.69 -11.61 17.42
N GLU A 242 19.25 -10.45 17.88
CA GLU A 242 17.84 -10.07 17.80
C GLU A 242 17.57 -9.44 16.44
N VAL A 243 16.77 -10.11 15.61
CA VAL A 243 16.51 -9.73 14.23
C VAL A 243 15.06 -9.29 14.05
N LEU A 244 14.84 -8.25 13.25
CA LEU A 244 13.55 -7.85 12.68
C LEU A 244 13.65 -7.90 11.16
N LEU A 245 12.89 -8.77 10.51
CA LEU A 245 12.83 -8.80 9.04
C LEU A 245 11.93 -7.66 8.54
N ILE A 246 12.44 -6.86 7.60
CA ILE A 246 11.74 -5.69 7.04
C ILE A 246 11.19 -5.99 5.64
N ASP A 247 11.97 -6.68 4.81
CA ASP A 247 11.60 -6.94 3.41
C ASP A 247 12.22 -8.24 2.89
N VAL A 248 11.54 -8.89 1.95
CA VAL A 248 12.03 -10.07 1.23
C VAL A 248 11.50 -10.11 -0.20
N PHE A 249 12.38 -10.39 -1.14
CA PHE A 249 12.02 -10.76 -2.51
C PHE A 249 13.06 -11.68 -3.14
N ASN A 250 12.67 -12.40 -4.19
CA ASN A 250 13.61 -13.05 -5.08
C ASN A 250 13.84 -12.19 -6.33
N PRO A 251 15.07 -12.01 -6.81
CA PRO A 251 15.32 -11.30 -8.08
C PRO A 251 14.61 -11.92 -9.29
N LYS A 252 14.17 -13.18 -9.19
CA LYS A 252 13.41 -13.90 -10.21
C LYS A 252 11.89 -13.81 -10.05
N ASP A 253 11.39 -13.21 -8.96
CA ASP A 253 9.96 -13.03 -8.75
C ASP A 253 9.38 -12.08 -9.82
N ASP A 254 8.16 -12.34 -10.28
CA ASP A 254 7.38 -11.35 -11.04
C ASP A 254 6.39 -10.63 -10.10
N LEU A 255 5.63 -9.69 -10.66
CA LEU A 255 4.54 -9.00 -10.00
C LEU A 255 3.52 -9.99 -9.39
N ILE A 256 3.23 -9.85 -8.09
CA ILE A 256 2.14 -10.59 -7.44
C ILE A 256 0.88 -9.73 -7.48
N VAL A 257 -0.22 -10.27 -8.01
CA VAL A 257 -1.52 -9.58 -8.09
C VAL A 257 -2.58 -10.37 -7.31
N VAL A 258 -3.29 -9.68 -6.43
CA VAL A 258 -4.42 -10.22 -5.65
C VAL A 258 -5.64 -9.35 -5.91
N VAL A 259 -6.60 -9.84 -6.69
CA VAL A 259 -7.90 -9.18 -6.86
C VAL A 259 -8.66 -9.25 -5.54
N LYS A 260 -9.04 -8.10 -4.99
CA LYS A 260 -9.80 -8.00 -3.73
C LYS A 260 -11.30 -7.97 -4.00
N GLU A 261 -11.71 -7.20 -4.99
CA GLU A 261 -13.09 -6.98 -5.37
C GLU A 261 -13.13 -6.69 -6.87
N ALA A 262 -14.03 -7.35 -7.60
CA ALA A 262 -14.24 -7.11 -9.01
C ALA A 262 -15.76 -7.08 -9.27
N PRO A 263 -16.29 -6.04 -9.93
CA PRO A 263 -17.71 -5.99 -10.26
C PRO A 263 -18.14 -7.14 -11.16
N GLU A 264 -19.38 -7.60 -10.98
CA GLU A 264 -20.01 -8.59 -11.85
C GLU A 264 -20.27 -7.98 -13.24
N GLY A 265 -20.01 -8.73 -14.32
CA GLY A 265 -20.31 -8.26 -15.68
C GLY A 265 -19.26 -7.31 -16.28
N CYS A 266 -17.98 -7.64 -16.15
CA CYS A 266 -16.87 -6.90 -16.77
C CYS A 266 -16.87 -7.01 -18.31
N ALA A 267 -17.66 -6.15 -18.97
CA ALA A 267 -17.78 -6.10 -20.42
C ALA A 267 -16.50 -5.62 -21.12
N ARG A 268 -15.82 -4.64 -20.50
CA ARG A 268 -14.57 -4.04 -21.00
C ARG A 268 -13.48 -4.14 -19.94
N ARG A 269 -12.26 -4.43 -20.40
CA ARG A 269 -11.05 -4.44 -19.59
C ARG A 269 -10.06 -3.41 -20.10
N THR A 270 -9.24 -2.88 -19.21
CA THR A 270 -8.15 -1.99 -19.59
C THR A 270 -7.19 -2.67 -20.55
N ALA A 271 -6.83 -1.95 -21.61
CA ALA A 271 -5.84 -2.35 -22.61
C ALA A 271 -4.75 -1.28 -22.74
N THR A 272 -3.64 -1.65 -23.39
CA THR A 272 -2.55 -0.70 -23.66
C THR A 272 -3.06 0.52 -24.42
N GLY A 273 -2.72 1.71 -23.91
CA GLY A 273 -3.15 2.99 -24.47
C GLY A 273 -4.47 3.53 -23.92
N ASP A 274 -5.18 2.78 -23.06
CA ASP A 274 -6.30 3.35 -22.31
C ASP A 274 -5.79 4.37 -21.29
N TYR A 275 -6.50 5.48 -21.16
CA TYR A 275 -6.35 6.45 -20.09
C TYR A 275 -7.19 6.02 -18.88
N ILE A 276 -6.54 5.79 -17.74
CA ILE A 276 -7.17 5.27 -16.52
C ILE A 276 -7.10 6.30 -15.40
N ARG A 277 -8.17 6.39 -14.62
CA ARG A 277 -8.20 7.11 -13.34
C ARG A 277 -8.42 6.12 -12.21
N TYR A 278 -7.51 6.13 -11.25
CA TYR A 278 -7.58 5.22 -10.11
C TYR A 278 -7.06 5.89 -8.84
N HIS A 279 -7.51 5.38 -7.70
CA HIS A 279 -6.89 5.65 -6.42
C HIS A 279 -5.93 4.54 -6.02
N TYR A 280 -4.93 4.87 -5.22
CA TYR A 280 -4.03 3.90 -4.61
C TYR A 280 -3.61 4.29 -3.19
N ASN A 281 -3.28 3.28 -2.40
CA ASN A 281 -2.47 3.40 -1.18
C ASN A 281 -1.19 2.59 -1.36
N GLY A 282 -0.04 3.23 -1.19
CA GLY A 282 1.29 2.64 -1.27
C GLY A 282 1.88 2.38 0.11
N THR A 283 2.27 1.14 0.37
CA THR A 283 2.96 0.71 1.59
C THR A 283 4.15 -0.18 1.28
N PHE A 284 5.12 -0.28 2.19
CA PHE A 284 6.13 -1.33 2.16
C PHE A 284 5.53 -2.68 2.62
N GLN A 285 6.30 -3.77 2.52
CA GLN A 285 5.83 -5.10 2.93
C GLN A 285 5.52 -5.21 4.44
N ASP A 286 6.21 -4.41 5.27
CA ASP A 286 5.97 -4.30 6.72
C ASP A 286 4.68 -3.53 7.06
N GLY A 287 4.03 -2.92 6.07
CA GLY A 287 2.81 -2.13 6.21
C GLY A 287 3.03 -0.62 6.42
N THR A 288 4.28 -0.16 6.52
CA THR A 288 4.61 1.26 6.61
C THR A 288 4.16 1.97 5.33
N ALA A 289 3.30 2.99 5.46
CA ALA A 289 2.79 3.75 4.32
C ALA A 289 3.81 4.79 3.84
N PHE A 290 3.94 4.95 2.52
CA PHE A 290 4.82 5.96 1.92
C PHE A 290 4.08 6.95 1.02
N ASP A 291 2.93 6.58 0.43
CA ASP A 291 2.17 7.47 -0.44
C ASP A 291 0.69 7.03 -0.56
N SER A 292 -0.20 7.98 -0.84
CA SER A 292 -1.62 7.72 -1.08
C SER A 292 -2.25 8.80 -1.93
N SER A 293 -2.98 8.41 -2.97
CA SER A 293 -3.78 9.35 -3.76
C SER A 293 -4.93 9.97 -2.94
N TYR A 294 -5.46 9.23 -1.96
CA TYR A 294 -6.55 9.72 -1.11
C TYR A 294 -6.11 10.91 -0.25
N GLN A 295 -4.85 10.96 0.18
CA GLN A 295 -4.32 12.11 0.92
C GLN A 295 -4.33 13.41 0.10
N ARG A 296 -4.35 13.30 -1.24
CA ARG A 296 -4.39 14.44 -2.16
C ARG A 296 -5.80 14.79 -2.64
N ASN A 297 -6.82 14.02 -2.24
CA ASN A 297 -8.20 14.16 -2.74
C ASN A 297 -8.30 14.19 -4.28
N SER A 298 -7.39 13.49 -4.97
CA SER A 298 -7.39 13.40 -6.43
C SER A 298 -6.97 12.01 -6.89
N THR A 299 -7.50 11.58 -8.03
CA THR A 299 -7.09 10.32 -8.67
C THR A 299 -5.69 10.46 -9.23
N TYR A 300 -5.00 9.34 -9.35
CA TYR A 300 -3.83 9.25 -10.21
C TYR A 300 -4.28 8.84 -11.61
N ASN A 301 -3.83 9.60 -12.60
CA ASN A 301 -4.26 9.44 -13.97
C ASN A 301 -3.06 9.12 -14.85
N THR A 302 -3.17 8.09 -15.68
CA THR A 302 -2.06 7.68 -16.56
C THR A 302 -2.57 6.87 -17.75
N TYR A 303 -1.68 6.61 -18.72
CA TYR A 303 -1.97 5.68 -19.81
C TYR A 303 -1.43 4.30 -19.49
N VAL A 304 -2.27 3.29 -19.64
CA VAL A 304 -1.96 1.89 -19.32
C VAL A 304 -0.91 1.35 -20.29
N GLY A 305 0.18 0.80 -19.75
CA GLY A 305 1.18 0.04 -20.53
C GLY A 305 2.03 0.89 -21.46
N MET A 306 2.13 2.20 -21.18
CA MET A 306 2.88 3.16 -22.00
C MET A 306 4.19 3.64 -21.38
N GLY A 307 4.56 3.12 -20.20
CA GLY A 307 5.82 3.42 -19.53
C GLY A 307 5.82 4.71 -18.73
N TYR A 308 4.64 5.29 -18.44
CA TYR A 308 4.53 6.53 -17.65
C TYR A 308 4.64 6.29 -16.14
N VAL A 309 4.43 5.06 -15.68
CA VAL A 309 4.60 4.64 -14.29
C VAL A 309 5.60 3.49 -14.20
N ILE A 310 5.97 3.10 -12.97
CA ILE A 310 6.87 1.96 -12.75
C ILE A 310 6.35 0.69 -13.47
N ARG A 311 7.27 -0.14 -13.98
CA ARG A 311 6.92 -1.30 -14.82
C ARG A 311 5.92 -2.25 -14.17
N GLY A 312 6.04 -2.46 -12.86
CA GLY A 312 5.11 -3.29 -12.11
C GLY A 312 3.70 -2.72 -12.06
N MET A 313 3.56 -1.40 -11.98
CA MET A 313 2.27 -0.72 -12.03
C MET A 313 1.67 -0.79 -13.44
N ASP A 314 2.48 -0.56 -14.47
CA ASP A 314 2.07 -0.68 -15.87
C ASP A 314 1.53 -2.09 -16.20
N LYS A 315 2.19 -3.13 -15.71
CA LYS A 315 1.70 -4.52 -15.80
C LYS A 315 0.42 -4.71 -14.98
N ALA A 316 0.39 -4.21 -13.75
CA ALA A 316 -0.75 -4.36 -12.84
C ALA A 316 -2.02 -3.69 -13.34
N LEU A 317 -1.89 -2.63 -14.13
CA LEU A 317 -3.00 -1.86 -14.66
C LEU A 317 -3.64 -2.46 -15.92
N GLN A 318 -3.10 -3.57 -16.44
CA GLN A 318 -3.69 -4.27 -17.59
C GLN A 318 -4.79 -5.24 -17.14
N GLY A 319 -5.84 -5.36 -17.96
CA GLY A 319 -6.91 -6.33 -17.73
C GLY A 319 -7.83 -6.01 -16.55
N LEU A 320 -7.83 -4.77 -16.05
CA LEU A 320 -8.70 -4.30 -14.96
C LEU A 320 -10.13 -4.07 -15.45
N CYS A 321 -11.09 -4.33 -14.57
CA CYS A 321 -12.47 -3.89 -14.75
C CYS A 321 -12.70 -2.50 -14.12
N MET A 322 -13.69 -1.76 -14.61
CA MET A 322 -14.15 -0.55 -13.93
C MET A 322 -14.62 -0.90 -12.51
N GLY A 323 -14.32 -0.04 -11.52
CA GLY A 323 -14.63 -0.29 -10.10
C GLY A 323 -13.78 -1.36 -9.41
N GLU A 324 -12.87 -2.04 -10.11
CA GLU A 324 -12.08 -3.13 -9.53
C GLU A 324 -11.12 -2.63 -8.44
N LYS A 325 -11.02 -3.39 -7.34
CA LYS A 325 -9.99 -3.22 -6.31
C LYS A 325 -9.04 -4.41 -6.32
N ARG A 326 -7.73 -4.13 -6.38
CA ARG A 326 -6.69 -5.16 -6.31
C ARG A 326 -5.51 -4.70 -5.47
N ARG A 327 -4.81 -5.65 -4.87
CA ARG A 327 -3.53 -5.44 -4.19
C ARG A 327 -2.41 -6.02 -5.03
N ILE A 328 -1.36 -5.25 -5.26
CA ILE A 328 -0.17 -5.72 -5.96
C ILE A 328 1.06 -5.65 -5.06
N THR A 329 2.01 -6.55 -5.28
CA THR A 329 3.33 -6.54 -4.64
C THR A 329 4.39 -6.52 -5.73
N VAL A 330 5.16 -5.45 -5.79
CA VAL A 330 6.06 -5.09 -6.88
C VAL A 330 7.51 -5.24 -6.41
N PRO A 331 8.26 -6.24 -6.90
CA PRO A 331 9.67 -6.38 -6.57
C PRO A 331 10.50 -5.21 -7.14
N PRO A 332 11.70 -4.93 -6.61
CA PRO A 332 12.41 -3.69 -6.91
C PRO A 332 12.79 -3.54 -8.38
N HIS A 333 13.12 -4.64 -9.07
CA HIS A 333 13.45 -4.63 -10.50
C HIS A 333 12.25 -4.29 -11.42
N LEU A 334 11.03 -4.27 -10.88
CA LEU A 334 9.82 -3.74 -11.52
C LEU A 334 9.35 -2.39 -10.93
N ALA A 335 10.06 -1.88 -9.91
CA ALA A 335 9.81 -0.61 -9.24
C ALA A 335 11.00 0.36 -9.46
N TYR A 336 11.69 0.74 -8.40
CA TYR A 336 12.77 1.73 -8.40
C TYR A 336 14.18 1.14 -8.32
N GLY A 337 14.33 -0.17 -8.49
CA GLY A 337 15.62 -0.85 -8.54
C GLY A 337 16.41 -0.78 -7.23
N GLU A 338 17.72 -0.99 -7.32
CA GLU A 338 18.65 -1.00 -6.19
C GLU A 338 18.91 0.41 -5.62
N ASP A 339 18.67 1.45 -6.43
CA ASP A 339 18.95 2.85 -6.03
C ASP A 339 17.80 3.49 -5.25
N GLY A 340 16.55 3.07 -5.50
CA GLY A 340 15.38 3.65 -4.85
C GLY A 340 15.09 5.08 -5.32
N VAL A 341 14.43 5.89 -4.48
CA VAL A 341 14.08 7.29 -4.76
C VAL A 341 14.25 8.15 -3.51
N GLY A 342 15.34 8.91 -3.48
CA GLY A 342 15.64 9.87 -2.42
C GLY A 342 15.56 9.21 -1.03
N GLU A 343 14.97 9.92 -0.07
CA GLU A 343 14.71 9.37 1.27
C GLU A 343 13.33 8.69 1.38
N LEU A 344 12.50 8.78 0.34
CA LEU A 344 11.12 8.29 0.38
C LEU A 344 11.05 6.78 0.16
N ILE A 345 11.77 6.29 -0.86
CA ILE A 345 11.79 4.87 -1.21
C ILE A 345 13.23 4.38 -1.10
N PRO A 346 13.54 3.52 -0.12
CA PRO A 346 14.85 2.90 -0.03
C PRO A 346 15.16 2.09 -1.30
N GLY A 347 16.44 1.99 -1.64
CA GLY A 347 16.93 1.05 -2.66
C GLY A 347 16.40 -0.36 -2.44
N SER A 348 16.25 -1.19 -3.45
CA SER A 348 15.80 -2.60 -3.32
C SER A 348 14.51 -2.82 -2.52
N ALA A 349 13.67 -1.79 -2.33
CA ALA A 349 12.42 -1.90 -1.59
C ALA A 349 11.32 -2.54 -2.42
N VAL A 350 10.60 -3.48 -1.82
CA VAL A 350 9.39 -4.07 -2.39
C VAL A 350 8.20 -3.19 -2.05
N LEU A 351 7.46 -2.79 -3.07
CA LEU A 351 6.32 -1.89 -2.93
C LEU A 351 5.02 -2.66 -2.96
N VAL A 352 4.07 -2.25 -2.14
CA VAL A 352 2.74 -2.83 -2.09
C VAL A 352 1.72 -1.74 -2.37
N PHE A 353 0.90 -1.93 -3.41
CA PHE A 353 -0.15 -0.98 -3.76
C PHE A 353 -1.53 -1.62 -3.63
N ASP A 354 -2.42 -0.97 -2.90
CA ASP A 354 -3.85 -1.24 -2.92
C ASP A 354 -4.50 -0.26 -3.91
N ILE A 355 -4.97 -0.76 -5.05
CA ILE A 355 -5.49 -0.01 -6.19
C ILE A 355 -7.01 -0.10 -6.20
N HIS A 356 -7.67 1.02 -6.52
CA HIS A 356 -9.11 1.12 -6.75
C HIS A 356 -9.36 1.89 -8.05
N VAL A 357 -9.85 1.19 -9.07
CA VAL A 357 -10.15 1.79 -10.38
C VAL A 357 -11.45 2.57 -10.32
N ILE A 358 -11.44 3.81 -10.79
CA ILE A 358 -12.64 4.64 -10.90
C ILE A 358 -13.25 4.45 -12.29
N ASP A 359 -12.50 4.81 -13.33
CA ASP A 359 -12.90 4.60 -14.72
C ASP A 359 -11.67 4.57 -15.65
N PHE A 360 -11.92 4.24 -16.91
CA PHE A 360 -10.95 4.36 -17.98
C PHE A 360 -11.65 4.50 -19.32
N HIS A 361 -10.94 5.07 -20.28
CA HIS A 361 -11.38 5.19 -21.67
C HIS A 361 -10.17 5.18 -22.60
N ASN A 362 -10.42 4.99 -23.89
CA ASN A 362 -9.46 5.21 -24.95
C ASN A 362 -9.84 6.50 -25.68
N PRO A 363 -8.87 7.33 -26.11
CA PRO A 363 -9.16 8.49 -26.95
C PRO A 363 -9.90 8.16 -28.26
N LYS A 364 -9.90 6.89 -28.67
CA LYS A 364 -10.61 6.40 -29.86
C LYS A 364 -12.01 5.88 -29.57
N ASP A 365 -12.46 5.90 -28.32
CA ASP A 365 -13.75 5.34 -27.96
C ASP A 365 -14.91 6.15 -28.57
N PRO A 366 -15.92 5.46 -29.12
CA PRO A 366 -17.18 6.10 -29.47
C PRO A 366 -18.04 6.33 -28.22
N VAL A 367 -19.13 7.07 -28.40
CA VAL A 367 -20.22 7.11 -27.41
C VAL A 367 -20.94 5.76 -27.45
N GLU A 368 -21.03 5.07 -26.32
CA GLU A 368 -21.76 3.80 -26.24
C GLU A 368 -23.22 4.08 -25.87
N ILE A 369 -24.15 3.55 -26.67
CA ILE A 369 -25.59 3.77 -26.49
C ILE A 369 -26.27 2.42 -26.34
N LYS A 370 -26.98 2.22 -25.22
CA LYS A 370 -27.77 1.03 -24.95
C LYS A 370 -29.23 1.43 -24.73
N VAL A 371 -30.10 0.98 -25.63
CA VAL A 371 -31.54 1.19 -25.51
C VAL A 371 -32.10 0.26 -24.44
N THR A 372 -32.61 0.83 -23.35
CA THR A 372 -33.17 0.07 -22.22
C THR A 372 -34.67 -0.11 -22.35
N HIS A 373 -35.35 0.85 -22.99
CA HIS A 373 -36.77 0.75 -23.28
C HIS A 373 -37.09 1.44 -24.61
N LYS A 374 -37.82 0.76 -25.49
CA LYS A 374 -38.31 1.32 -26.75
C LYS A 374 -39.84 1.17 -26.85
N PRO A 375 -40.59 2.27 -26.99
CA PRO A 375 -42.04 2.24 -27.20
C PRO A 375 -42.42 1.48 -28.47
N GLN A 376 -43.62 0.88 -28.48
CA GLN A 376 -44.13 0.15 -29.65
C GLN A 376 -44.37 1.05 -30.87
N ASP A 377 -44.86 2.28 -30.64
CA ASP A 377 -45.19 3.27 -31.68
C ASP A 377 -44.05 4.26 -31.96
N CYS A 378 -42.84 3.73 -32.17
CA CYS A 378 -41.63 4.52 -32.44
C CYS A 378 -41.47 4.86 -33.93
N LYS A 379 -42.41 5.62 -34.50
CA LYS A 379 -42.39 5.98 -35.94
C LYS A 379 -41.58 7.22 -36.27
N VAL A 380 -41.53 8.16 -35.32
CA VAL A 380 -40.84 9.45 -35.48
C VAL A 380 -39.68 9.48 -34.50
N THR A 381 -38.47 9.68 -35.03
CA THR A 381 -37.23 9.78 -34.26
C THR A 381 -36.67 11.19 -34.32
N SER A 382 -35.95 11.57 -33.28
CA SER A 382 -35.25 12.84 -33.18
C SER A 382 -34.10 12.95 -34.19
N GLU A 383 -34.02 14.10 -34.84
CA GLU A 383 -33.03 14.47 -35.85
C GLU A 383 -32.49 15.88 -35.56
N ALA A 384 -31.53 16.37 -36.36
CA ALA A 384 -31.06 17.74 -36.25
C ALA A 384 -32.22 18.74 -36.41
N ASP A 385 -32.12 19.88 -35.73
CA ASP A 385 -33.10 20.97 -35.64
C ASP A 385 -34.40 20.64 -34.90
N ASP A 386 -34.62 19.39 -34.47
CA ASP A 386 -35.77 19.02 -33.66
C ASP A 386 -35.66 19.62 -32.25
N LEU A 387 -36.78 20.17 -31.75
CA LEU A 387 -36.90 20.58 -30.36
C LEU A 387 -37.34 19.38 -29.53
N ILE A 388 -36.53 19.02 -28.54
CA ILE A 388 -36.79 17.89 -27.67
C ILE A 388 -36.92 18.31 -26.22
N GLN A 389 -37.78 17.59 -25.50
CA GLN A 389 -37.82 17.60 -24.04
C GLN A 389 -37.38 16.23 -23.53
N TYR A 390 -36.45 16.22 -22.59
CA TYR A 390 -35.85 15.00 -22.07
C TYR A 390 -35.61 15.09 -20.57
N ARG A 391 -35.57 13.92 -19.93
CA ARG A 391 -35.08 13.73 -18.57
C ARG A 391 -33.75 13.01 -18.62
N TYR A 392 -32.86 13.37 -17.71
CA TYR A 392 -31.59 12.71 -17.54
C TYR A 392 -31.20 12.58 -16.06
N ASN A 393 -30.46 11.51 -15.76
CA ASN A 393 -29.55 11.43 -14.63
C ASN A 393 -28.14 11.26 -15.18
N CYS A 394 -27.21 12.09 -14.74
CA CYS A 394 -25.81 12.03 -15.09
C CYS A 394 -24.99 11.63 -13.86
N SER A 395 -24.26 10.54 -13.95
CA SER A 395 -23.37 10.06 -12.90
C SER A 395 -21.98 9.76 -13.46
N LEU A 396 -21.02 9.62 -12.55
CA LEU A 396 -19.76 8.94 -12.86
C LEU A 396 -19.97 7.43 -12.95
N MET A 397 -18.99 6.72 -13.52
CA MET A 397 -19.03 5.27 -13.65
C MET A 397 -19.02 4.51 -12.31
N ASP A 398 -18.61 5.17 -11.22
CA ASP A 398 -18.69 4.62 -9.85
C ASP A 398 -20.07 4.80 -9.19
N GLY A 399 -21.03 5.40 -9.90
CA GLY A 399 -22.39 5.67 -9.43
C GLY A 399 -22.56 7.02 -8.72
N THR A 400 -21.52 7.83 -8.60
CA THR A 400 -21.63 9.19 -8.04
C THR A 400 -22.53 10.05 -8.93
N LEU A 401 -23.72 10.40 -8.44
CA LEU A 401 -24.64 11.29 -9.15
C LEU A 401 -24.07 12.71 -9.21
N LEU A 402 -23.95 13.25 -10.43
CA LEU A 402 -23.47 14.60 -10.69
C LEU A 402 -24.64 15.56 -10.86
N TYR A 403 -25.54 15.22 -11.79
CA TYR A 403 -26.66 16.06 -12.18
C TYR A 403 -27.90 15.23 -12.42
N SER A 404 -29.07 15.79 -12.12
CA SER A 404 -30.35 15.17 -12.45
C SER A 404 -31.34 16.24 -12.87
N SER A 405 -32.05 15.95 -13.96
CA SER A 405 -33.18 16.76 -14.42
C SER A 405 -34.37 16.76 -13.46
N GLU A 406 -34.44 15.81 -12.52
CA GLU A 406 -35.52 15.75 -11.51
C GLU A 406 -35.46 16.89 -10.49
N GLN A 407 -34.32 17.57 -10.40
CA GLN A 407 -34.15 18.74 -9.53
C GLN A 407 -34.90 19.98 -10.05
N PHE A 408 -35.46 19.91 -11.26
CA PHE A 408 -36.20 21.00 -11.90
C PHE A 408 -37.68 20.64 -12.06
N ASP A 409 -38.54 21.66 -12.02
CA ASP A 409 -40.00 21.49 -12.13
C ASP A 409 -40.44 20.98 -13.52
N SER A 410 -39.62 21.18 -14.55
CA SER A 410 -39.90 20.80 -15.93
C SER A 410 -38.77 19.97 -16.55
N PRO A 411 -39.08 19.10 -17.54
CA PRO A 411 -38.06 18.40 -18.31
C PRO A 411 -37.09 19.39 -18.99
N SER A 412 -35.83 18.97 -19.14
CA SER A 412 -34.83 19.75 -19.86
C SER A 412 -35.21 19.84 -21.33
N THR A 413 -35.01 21.01 -21.93
CA THR A 413 -35.35 21.30 -23.33
C THR A 413 -34.09 21.67 -24.09
N THR A 414 -33.92 21.13 -25.30
CA THR A 414 -32.82 21.50 -26.21
C THR A 414 -33.22 21.32 -27.66
N THR A 415 -32.56 22.04 -28.56
CA THR A 415 -32.63 21.80 -30.01
C THR A 415 -31.41 20.98 -30.42
N LEU A 416 -31.63 19.81 -31.01
CA LEU A 416 -30.53 18.97 -31.52
C LEU A 416 -29.81 19.68 -32.68
N GLY A 417 -28.48 19.60 -32.74
CA GLY A 417 -27.65 20.28 -33.74
C GLY A 417 -27.27 21.72 -33.38
N ALA A 418 -27.83 22.29 -32.30
CA ALA A 418 -27.62 23.70 -31.94
C ALA A 418 -26.48 23.94 -30.94
N ASP A 419 -25.59 22.96 -30.70
CA ASP A 419 -24.45 23.02 -29.77
C ASP A 419 -24.81 23.47 -28.33
N GLN A 420 -26.04 23.16 -27.88
CA GLN A 420 -26.54 23.54 -26.55
C GLN A 420 -26.17 22.56 -25.43
N VAL A 421 -25.78 21.34 -25.80
CA VAL A 421 -25.40 20.26 -24.87
C VAL A 421 -24.07 19.67 -25.33
N ILE A 422 -23.42 18.88 -24.46
CA ILE A 422 -22.19 18.18 -24.85
C ILE A 422 -22.46 17.22 -26.01
N LEU A 423 -21.51 17.13 -26.95
CA LEU A 423 -21.65 16.34 -28.19
C LEU A 423 -22.03 14.87 -27.93
N GLY A 424 -21.53 14.27 -26.85
CA GLY A 424 -21.86 12.90 -26.50
C GLY A 424 -23.31 12.72 -26.03
N LEU A 425 -23.85 13.70 -25.29
CA LEU A 425 -25.27 13.70 -24.90
C LEU A 425 -26.16 13.91 -26.13
N GLU A 426 -25.76 14.79 -27.04
CA GLU A 426 -26.44 15.00 -28.31
C GLU A 426 -26.52 13.71 -29.13
N ARG A 427 -25.40 12.97 -29.25
CA ARG A 427 -25.37 11.65 -29.87
C ARG A 427 -26.28 10.64 -29.17
N GLY A 428 -26.35 10.68 -27.84
CA GLY A 428 -27.25 9.85 -27.06
C GLY A 428 -28.74 10.13 -27.33
N LEU A 429 -29.09 11.41 -27.48
CA LEU A 429 -30.45 11.91 -27.72
C LEU A 429 -30.89 11.76 -29.19
N GLY A 430 -29.96 11.70 -30.13
CA GLY A 430 -30.24 11.53 -31.55
C GLY A 430 -30.87 10.17 -31.89
N GLY A 431 -31.88 10.16 -32.76
CA GLY A 431 -32.59 8.96 -33.17
C GLY A 431 -33.47 8.33 -32.08
N MET A 432 -33.79 9.06 -30.99
CA MET A 432 -34.74 8.63 -29.96
C MET A 432 -36.17 8.94 -30.39
N CYS A 433 -37.14 8.11 -30.01
CA CYS A 433 -38.56 8.45 -30.07
C CYS A 433 -39.12 8.82 -28.69
N ALA A 434 -40.25 9.55 -28.68
CA ALA A 434 -40.88 9.96 -27.43
C ALA A 434 -41.28 8.73 -26.59
N GLY A 435 -40.88 8.72 -25.32
CA GLY A 435 -40.99 7.61 -24.37
C GLY A 435 -39.80 6.64 -24.37
N GLU A 436 -38.83 6.76 -25.29
CA GLU A 436 -37.64 5.90 -25.33
C GLU A 436 -36.69 6.20 -24.17
N ARG A 437 -36.06 5.15 -23.61
CA ARG A 437 -35.04 5.27 -22.57
C ARG A 437 -33.73 4.61 -22.98
N ARG A 438 -32.62 5.26 -22.62
CA ARG A 438 -31.26 4.85 -22.98
C ARG A 438 -30.30 4.99 -21.81
N GLU A 439 -29.34 4.09 -21.75
CA GLU A 439 -28.09 4.27 -21.02
C GLU A 439 -27.03 4.71 -22.02
N VAL A 440 -26.31 5.80 -21.74
CA VAL A 440 -25.31 6.37 -22.64
C VAL A 440 -24.01 6.61 -21.89
N VAL A 441 -22.92 6.01 -22.36
CA VAL A 441 -21.56 6.21 -21.83
C VAL A 441 -20.84 7.18 -22.74
N VAL A 442 -20.42 8.31 -22.18
CA VAL A 442 -19.78 9.41 -22.89
C VAL A 442 -18.32 9.55 -22.42
N PRO A 443 -17.35 9.17 -23.26
CA PRO A 443 -15.94 9.45 -23.01
C PRO A 443 -15.66 10.96 -22.92
N PRO A 444 -14.60 11.39 -22.23
CA PRO A 444 -14.35 12.81 -21.98
C PRO A 444 -14.13 13.64 -23.26
N HIS A 445 -13.55 13.09 -24.33
CA HIS A 445 -13.40 13.80 -25.61
C HIS A 445 -14.74 14.06 -26.34
N TRP A 446 -15.82 13.41 -25.91
CA TRP A 446 -17.20 13.71 -26.32
C TRP A 446 -17.97 14.53 -25.28
N GLY A 447 -17.35 14.82 -24.12
CA GLY A 447 -17.95 15.52 -22.99
C GLY A 447 -17.16 16.78 -22.63
N HIS A 448 -16.64 16.83 -21.41
CA HIS A 448 -15.94 18.01 -20.85
C HIS A 448 -14.41 17.97 -20.97
N GLY A 449 -13.86 16.99 -21.68
CA GLY A 449 -12.42 16.89 -21.95
C GLY A 449 -11.55 16.71 -20.69
N GLU A 450 -10.29 17.13 -20.81
CA GLU A 450 -9.29 17.00 -19.74
C GLU A 450 -9.54 17.98 -18.59
N ASP A 451 -10.11 19.16 -18.88
CA ASP A 451 -10.34 20.22 -17.90
C ASP A 451 -11.55 19.94 -17.00
N GLY A 452 -12.50 19.14 -17.48
CA GLY A 452 -13.75 18.89 -16.77
C GLY A 452 -14.68 20.09 -16.78
N ALA A 453 -15.63 20.13 -15.84
CA ALA A 453 -16.59 21.22 -15.69
C ALA A 453 -16.99 21.37 -14.22
N GLY A 454 -17.90 22.29 -13.89
CA GLY A 454 -18.45 22.38 -12.54
C GLY A 454 -18.90 20.99 -12.06
N GLY A 455 -18.41 20.53 -10.91
CA GLY A 455 -18.74 19.19 -10.37
C GLY A 455 -18.21 17.97 -11.16
N VAL A 456 -17.79 18.11 -12.42
CA VAL A 456 -17.29 17.02 -13.25
C VAL A 456 -15.77 16.99 -13.23
N PRO A 457 -15.13 15.94 -12.69
CA PRO A 457 -13.68 15.88 -12.70
C PRO A 457 -13.12 15.73 -14.12
N GLY A 458 -11.95 16.30 -14.36
CA GLY A 458 -11.24 16.19 -15.63
C GLY A 458 -11.05 14.75 -16.11
N SER A 459 -11.16 14.55 -17.43
CA SER A 459 -11.04 13.25 -18.10
C SER A 459 -12.05 12.18 -17.61
N ALA A 460 -13.16 12.60 -16.99
CA ALA A 460 -14.19 11.67 -16.53
C ALA A 460 -14.97 11.03 -17.68
N VAL A 461 -15.28 9.75 -17.52
CA VAL A 461 -16.31 9.08 -18.32
C VAL A 461 -17.67 9.33 -17.66
N LEU A 462 -18.61 9.89 -18.42
CA LEU A 462 -19.95 10.19 -17.94
C LEU A 462 -20.92 9.06 -18.29
N PHE A 463 -21.82 8.75 -17.37
CA PHE A 463 -22.91 7.82 -17.57
C PHE A 463 -24.23 8.57 -17.49
N PHE A 464 -25.02 8.50 -18.57
CA PHE A 464 -26.34 9.12 -18.64
C PHE A 464 -27.43 8.06 -18.70
N GLU A 465 -28.42 8.19 -17.84
CA GLU A 465 -29.73 7.56 -18.01
C GLU A 465 -30.67 8.59 -18.62
N LEU A 466 -31.15 8.36 -19.83
CA LEU A 466 -31.95 9.30 -20.61
C LEU A 466 -33.37 8.79 -20.81
N GLU A 467 -34.34 9.70 -20.80
CA GLU A 467 -35.70 9.48 -21.25
C GLU A 467 -36.14 10.64 -22.14
N LEU A 468 -36.51 10.34 -23.39
CA LEU A 468 -37.10 11.37 -24.26
C LEU A 468 -38.58 11.53 -23.90
N VAL A 469 -38.97 12.71 -23.42
CA VAL A 469 -40.35 12.97 -22.99
C VAL A 469 -41.20 13.43 -24.17
N GLN A 470 -40.72 14.41 -24.93
CA GLN A 470 -41.44 14.99 -26.05
C GLN A 470 -40.51 15.30 -27.21
N LEU A 471 -41.01 15.13 -28.42
CA LEU A 471 -40.33 15.44 -29.68
C LEU A 471 -41.21 16.35 -30.52
N GLN A 472 -40.69 17.51 -30.91
CA GLN A 472 -41.30 18.42 -31.88
C GLN A 472 -40.36 18.56 -33.06
N LYS A 473 -40.85 18.23 -34.26
CA LYS A 473 -40.01 18.26 -35.46
C LYS A 473 -39.58 19.69 -35.79
N GLY A 474 -38.31 19.84 -36.14
CA GLY A 474 -37.68 21.09 -36.51
C GLY A 474 -38.13 21.63 -37.86
N VAL A 475 -37.47 22.71 -38.24
CA VAL A 475 -37.44 23.27 -39.59
C VAL A 475 -35.98 23.30 -40.05
N PRO A 476 -35.69 23.19 -41.36
CA PRO A 476 -34.32 23.20 -41.87
C PRO A 476 -33.56 24.46 -41.44
N GLU A 477 -32.24 24.34 -41.36
CA GLU A 477 -31.35 25.44 -41.00
C GLU A 477 -31.62 26.71 -41.85
N GLY A 478 -31.78 27.84 -41.16
CA GLY A 478 -32.07 29.13 -41.78
C GLY A 478 -33.55 29.42 -42.05
N TYR A 479 -34.44 28.44 -41.92
CA TYR A 479 -35.88 28.63 -42.12
C TYR A 479 -36.58 29.00 -40.81
N MET A 480 -37.59 29.86 -40.93
CA MET A 480 -38.51 30.23 -39.83
C MET A 480 -39.82 29.44 -39.89
N PHE A 481 -40.21 29.03 -41.10
CA PHE A 481 -41.42 28.30 -41.41
C PHE A 481 -41.18 27.36 -42.60
N VAL A 482 -41.84 26.21 -42.61
CA VAL A 482 -41.87 25.30 -43.75
C VAL A 482 -43.28 24.79 -44.02
N TRP A 483 -43.58 24.59 -45.29
CA TRP A 483 -44.78 23.87 -45.73
C TRP A 483 -44.56 22.36 -45.59
N LEU A 484 -45.57 21.65 -45.09
CA LEU A 484 -45.58 20.19 -44.93
C LEU A 484 -46.30 19.46 -46.08
N GLY A 485 -46.82 20.22 -47.04
CA GLY A 485 -47.42 19.79 -48.29
C GLY A 485 -47.31 20.91 -49.32
N ASP A 486 -48.17 20.89 -50.34
CA ASP A 486 -48.25 21.99 -51.29
C ASP A 486 -48.80 23.24 -50.57
N GLY A 487 -48.08 24.36 -50.67
CA GLY A 487 -48.55 25.65 -50.21
C GLY A 487 -49.77 26.10 -51.03
N PRO A 488 -50.59 27.03 -50.51
CA PRO A 488 -51.69 27.57 -51.28
C PRO A 488 -51.16 28.29 -52.52
N ASP A 489 -51.72 27.93 -53.67
CA ASP A 489 -51.43 28.52 -54.97
C ASP A 489 -52.76 29.02 -55.59
N PRO A 490 -52.93 30.34 -55.80
CA PRO A 490 -51.98 31.43 -55.54
C PRO A 490 -51.89 31.82 -54.04
N LEU A 491 -50.68 32.21 -53.59
CA LEU A 491 -50.38 32.49 -52.17
C LEU A 491 -51.04 33.78 -51.65
N PHE A 492 -50.98 34.88 -52.42
CA PHE A 492 -51.49 36.19 -51.97
C PHE A 492 -53.00 36.18 -51.68
N PRO A 493 -53.89 35.65 -52.57
CA PRO A 493 -55.31 35.58 -52.28
C PRO A 493 -55.67 34.66 -51.12
N ALA A 494 -54.79 33.72 -50.75
CA ALA A 494 -54.97 32.87 -49.58
C ALA A 494 -54.58 33.58 -48.28
N MET A 495 -53.66 34.55 -48.35
CA MET A 495 -53.24 35.40 -47.24
C MET A 495 -54.20 36.58 -46.99
N ASP A 496 -54.78 37.14 -48.05
CA ASP A 496 -55.81 38.19 -48.01
C ASP A 496 -57.19 37.59 -47.64
N LEU A 497 -57.36 37.28 -46.35
CA LEU A 497 -58.56 36.76 -45.73
C LEU A 497 -59.78 37.67 -45.90
N ASN A 498 -59.59 38.99 -46.00
CA ASN A 498 -60.64 39.99 -46.05
C ASN A 498 -60.97 40.47 -47.48
N GLY A 499 -60.05 40.28 -48.43
CA GLY A 499 -60.20 40.55 -49.85
C GLY A 499 -59.97 42.01 -50.25
N ASP A 500 -59.31 42.82 -49.42
CA ASP A 500 -59.04 44.25 -49.67
C ASP A 500 -57.70 44.52 -50.36
N LYS A 501 -56.95 43.46 -50.68
CA LYS A 501 -55.62 43.49 -51.30
C LYS A 501 -54.52 44.11 -50.45
N GLU A 502 -54.71 44.19 -49.14
CA GLU A 502 -53.68 44.60 -48.19
C GLU A 502 -53.59 43.56 -47.08
N VAL A 503 -52.42 42.96 -46.86
CA VAL A 503 -52.24 41.96 -45.80
C VAL A 503 -51.44 42.60 -44.65
N PRO A 504 -52.09 43.19 -43.62
CA PRO A 504 -51.42 43.67 -42.42
C PRO A 504 -50.91 42.51 -41.54
N LEU A 505 -50.08 42.81 -40.54
CA LEU A 505 -49.48 41.82 -39.65
C LEU A 505 -50.53 40.90 -38.99
N GLU A 506 -51.69 41.43 -38.60
CA GLU A 506 -52.76 40.66 -37.98
C GLU A 506 -53.32 39.59 -38.92
N GLU A 507 -53.45 39.93 -40.20
CA GLU A 507 -53.97 39.05 -41.25
C GLU A 507 -52.93 38.00 -41.65
N PHE A 508 -51.68 38.42 -41.84
CA PHE A 508 -50.53 37.53 -42.05
C PHE A 508 -50.38 36.53 -40.89
N SER A 509 -50.45 37.01 -39.65
CA SER A 509 -50.35 36.17 -38.45
C SER A 509 -51.49 35.16 -38.38
N SER A 510 -52.72 35.61 -38.64
CA SER A 510 -53.90 34.75 -38.69
C SER A 510 -53.75 33.66 -39.74
N PHE A 511 -53.28 34.01 -40.94
CA PHE A 511 -53.02 33.07 -42.02
C PHE A 511 -51.98 32.02 -41.61
N ILE A 512 -50.79 32.42 -41.16
CA ILE A 512 -49.72 31.48 -40.76
C ILE A 512 -50.20 30.57 -39.62
N MET A 513 -50.89 31.11 -38.62
CA MET A 513 -51.43 30.34 -37.51
C MET A 513 -52.50 29.32 -37.97
N ILE A 514 -53.33 29.66 -38.96
CA ILE A 514 -54.27 28.71 -39.58
C ILE A 514 -53.50 27.56 -40.23
N GLN A 515 -52.46 27.85 -41.02
CA GLN A 515 -51.67 26.82 -41.70
C GLN A 515 -50.95 25.89 -40.74
N VAL A 516 -50.43 26.41 -39.63
CA VAL A 516 -49.82 25.60 -38.56
C VAL A 516 -50.87 24.74 -37.87
N LYS A 517 -52.04 25.30 -37.56
CA LYS A 517 -53.13 24.60 -36.86
C LYS A 517 -53.75 23.48 -37.71
N GLU A 518 -53.86 23.69 -39.02
CA GLU A 518 -54.35 22.69 -39.97
C GLU A 518 -53.31 21.61 -40.30
N GLY A 519 -52.05 21.83 -39.91
CA GLY A 519 -50.95 20.90 -40.17
C GLY A 519 -50.34 21.03 -41.56
N ASN A 520 -50.68 22.10 -42.29
CA ASN A 520 -50.13 22.40 -43.62
C ASN A 520 -48.74 23.04 -43.54
N GLY A 521 -48.40 23.64 -42.39
CA GLY A 521 -47.12 24.30 -42.17
C GLY A 521 -46.59 24.11 -40.76
N ARG A 522 -45.32 24.48 -40.56
CA ARG A 522 -44.66 24.38 -39.26
C ARG A 522 -43.74 25.56 -39.04
N LEU A 523 -43.88 26.21 -37.88
CA LEU A 523 -42.96 27.22 -37.39
C LEU A 523 -41.76 26.58 -36.70
N ARG A 524 -40.63 27.28 -36.69
CA ARG A 524 -39.44 26.88 -35.94
C ARG A 524 -39.80 26.66 -34.45
N PRO A 525 -39.64 25.44 -33.92
CA PRO A 525 -40.02 25.16 -32.55
C PRO A 525 -39.05 25.83 -31.56
N GLY A 526 -39.56 26.19 -30.38
CA GLY A 526 -38.75 26.72 -29.26
C GLY A 526 -38.52 28.23 -29.28
N VAL A 527 -39.03 28.93 -30.30
CA VAL A 527 -39.09 30.39 -30.37
C VAL A 527 -40.56 30.83 -30.25
N ASP A 528 -40.77 32.02 -29.70
CA ASP A 528 -42.11 32.61 -29.62
C ASP A 528 -42.72 32.77 -31.01
N ALA A 529 -43.93 32.23 -31.19
CA ALA A 529 -44.58 32.17 -32.49
C ALA A 529 -44.90 33.58 -33.04
N ASP A 530 -45.31 34.51 -32.17
CA ASP A 530 -45.61 35.89 -32.57
C ASP A 530 -44.34 36.62 -33.03
N SER A 531 -43.20 36.37 -32.38
CA SER A 531 -41.90 36.89 -32.81
C SER A 531 -41.51 36.34 -34.19
N ILE A 532 -41.60 35.03 -34.41
CA ILE A 532 -41.26 34.41 -35.70
C ILE A 532 -42.13 34.99 -36.82
N ILE A 533 -43.44 35.06 -36.59
CA ILE A 533 -44.39 35.60 -37.56
C ILE A 533 -44.10 37.05 -37.86
N ARG A 534 -43.74 37.86 -36.86
CA ARG A 534 -43.36 39.26 -37.07
C ARG A 534 -42.08 39.37 -37.91
N ASP A 535 -41.09 38.53 -37.66
CA ASP A 535 -39.85 38.53 -38.45
C ASP A 535 -40.11 38.05 -39.89
N MET A 536 -40.97 37.05 -40.08
CA MET A 536 -41.44 36.63 -41.40
C MET A 536 -42.19 37.76 -42.12
N PHE A 537 -43.07 38.48 -41.43
CA PHE A 537 -43.80 39.61 -41.96
C PHE A 537 -42.86 40.74 -42.40
N ASN A 538 -41.94 41.15 -41.52
CA ASN A 538 -40.96 42.20 -41.83
C ASN A 538 -40.04 41.85 -43.00
N ASN A 539 -39.76 40.55 -43.22
CA ASN A 539 -38.99 40.10 -44.38
C ASN A 539 -39.77 40.20 -45.69
N GLN A 540 -41.10 40.20 -45.63
CA GLN A 540 -42.00 40.30 -46.78
C GLN A 540 -42.48 41.73 -47.03
N ASP A 541 -42.67 42.54 -45.98
CA ASP A 541 -42.93 44.00 -46.05
C ASP A 541 -41.63 44.76 -46.39
N ARG A 542 -41.29 44.77 -47.68
CA ARG A 542 -40.02 45.34 -48.18
C ARG A 542 -39.94 46.85 -48.02
N ASN A 543 -41.08 47.53 -48.11
CA ASN A 543 -41.15 48.99 -48.07
C ASN A 543 -41.36 49.52 -46.63
N ALA A 544 -41.60 48.62 -45.66
CA ALA A 544 -41.83 48.89 -44.25
C ALA A 544 -43.04 49.80 -43.97
N ASP A 545 -44.10 49.69 -44.78
CA ASP A 545 -45.34 50.46 -44.62
C ASP A 545 -46.38 49.76 -43.72
N GLY A 546 -46.07 48.56 -43.24
CA GLY A 546 -46.89 47.80 -42.30
C GLY A 546 -47.95 46.93 -42.96
N LYS A 547 -47.87 46.69 -44.28
CA LYS A 547 -48.75 45.79 -45.04
C LYS A 547 -48.00 45.10 -46.18
N ILE A 548 -48.41 43.88 -46.51
CA ILE A 548 -47.91 43.15 -47.68
C ILE A 548 -48.91 43.31 -48.81
N VAL A 549 -48.43 43.68 -50.00
CA VAL A 549 -49.25 43.74 -51.24
C VAL A 549 -48.75 42.72 -52.29
N GLU A 550 -49.59 42.38 -53.26
CA GLU A 550 -49.32 41.35 -54.29
C GLU A 550 -47.97 41.55 -55.00
N ASP A 551 -47.65 42.81 -55.35
CA ASP A 551 -46.39 43.19 -56.01
C ASP A 551 -45.12 42.88 -55.19
N GLU A 552 -45.23 42.79 -53.85
CA GLU A 552 -44.09 42.51 -52.98
C GLU A 552 -43.74 41.01 -52.92
N LEU A 553 -44.73 40.15 -53.19
CA LEU A 553 -44.56 38.70 -53.28
C LEU A 553 -44.07 38.28 -54.68
N GLU A 554 -44.53 38.90 -55.76
CA GLU A 554 -44.08 38.56 -57.12
C GLU A 554 -42.59 38.91 -57.35
N GLN A 555 -42.08 39.97 -56.71
CA GLN A 555 -40.66 40.34 -56.79
C GLN A 555 -39.71 39.39 -56.04
N GLN A 556 -40.20 38.28 -55.44
CA GLN A 556 -39.33 37.20 -54.92
C GLN A 556 -38.82 36.28 -56.04
N GLU A 557 -39.62 36.00 -57.08
CA GLU A 557 -39.21 35.11 -58.18
C GLU A 557 -38.08 35.71 -59.04
N ASP A 558 -38.05 37.04 -59.19
CA ASP A 558 -37.06 37.76 -60.01
C ASP A 558 -35.66 37.91 -59.37
N GLU A 559 -35.49 37.56 -58.08
CA GLU A 559 -34.18 37.54 -57.41
C GLU A 559 -33.56 36.13 -57.32
N GLU A 560 -34.35 35.05 -57.30
CA GLU A 560 -33.81 33.68 -57.40
C GLU A 560 -33.13 33.42 -58.75
N VAL A 561 -33.64 34.02 -59.85
CA VAL A 561 -33.02 33.91 -61.19
C VAL A 561 -31.64 34.60 -61.26
N ARG A 562 -31.28 35.46 -60.31
CA ARG A 562 -29.97 36.16 -60.29
C ARG A 562 -28.87 35.47 -59.46
N ARG A 563 -29.16 34.35 -58.79
CA ARG A 563 -28.18 33.61 -57.98
C ARG A 563 -27.53 32.40 -58.66
N ASP A 564 -28.02 31.99 -59.84
CA ASP A 564 -27.48 30.85 -60.60
C ASP A 564 -26.42 31.21 -61.66
N GLU A 565 -25.97 32.47 -61.73
CA GLU A 565 -24.77 32.86 -62.48
C GLU A 565 -23.72 33.48 -61.54
N LEU A 566 -22.88 32.64 -60.92
CA LEU A 566 -21.43 32.88 -60.68
C LEU A 566 -20.75 31.70 -59.97
#